data_AF-A0A928E7T0-F1
#
_entry.id   AF-A0A928E7T0-F1
#
_cell.length_a   1.000
_cell.length_b   1.000
_cell.length_c   1.000
_cell.angle_alpha   90.00
_cell.angle_beta   90.00
_cell.angle_gamma   90.00
#
_symmetry.space_group_name_H-M   'P 1'
#
loop_
_entity.id
_entity.type
_entity.pdbx_description
1 polymer ?
#
loop_
_entity_poly.entity_id
_entity_poly.type
_entity_poly.pdbx_seq_one_letter_code
_entity_poly.pdbx_strand_id
1 'polypeptide(L)'
;MASRCLNTKELEVHHIRIDGGNDLDNAMVLCHRCHVNTDSYGDSNHKSPPAFSETTKILALARAGNRCECTKGTCCNTGGLLWR
;
A
#
# COMPACT_ATOMS: atom_id res chain seq x y z
N MET A 1 5.54 12.23 14.31
CA MET A 1 5.03 11.70 13.02
C MET A 1 5.92 10.54 12.62
N ALA A 2 5.38 9.33 12.43
CA ALA A 2 6.18 8.21 11.96
C ALA A 2 6.59 8.44 10.50
N SER A 3 7.87 8.27 10.19
CA SER A 3 8.38 8.42 8.83
C SER A 3 7.75 7.39 7.90
N ARG A 4 7.33 7.82 6.71
CA ARG A 4 6.89 6.91 5.65
C ARG A 4 8.00 5.93 5.30
N CYS A 5 7.62 4.70 4.98
CA CYS A 5 8.48 3.72 4.37
C CYS A 5 9.30 4.29 3.21
N LEU A 6 10.57 3.92 3.12
CA LEU A 6 11.48 4.39 2.06
C LEU A 6 11.42 3.54 0.78
N ASN A 7 10.66 2.44 0.76
CA ASN A 7 10.63 1.55 -0.40
C ASN A 7 9.91 2.20 -1.59
N THR A 8 10.54 2.13 -2.75
CA THR A 8 10.06 2.66 -4.04
C THR A 8 9.86 1.56 -5.09
N LYS A 9 10.07 0.29 -4.72
CA LYS A 9 9.93 -0.88 -5.61
C LYS A 9 8.70 -1.70 -5.23
N GLU A 10 8.21 -2.46 -6.23
CA GLU A 10 7.10 -3.41 -6.07
C GLU A 10 5.90 -2.76 -5.39
N LEU A 11 5.52 -1.58 -5.91
CA LEU A 11 4.44 -0.77 -5.38
C LEU A 11 3.10 -1.28 -5.93
N GLU A 12 2.15 -1.45 -5.02
CA GLU A 12 0.79 -1.88 -5.28
C GLU A 12 -0.18 -0.85 -4.68
N VAL A 13 -1.37 -0.73 -5.28
CA VAL A 13 -2.40 0.19 -4.81
C VAL A 13 -3.44 -0.60 -4.02
N HIS A 14 -3.57 -0.26 -2.75
CA HIS A 14 -4.39 -0.92 -1.77
C HIS A 14 -5.60 -0.05 -1.40
N HIS A 15 -6.78 -0.66 -1.26
CA HIS A 15 -7.97 0.02 -0.75
C HIS A 15 -7.85 0.27 0.75
N ILE A 16 -7.93 1.52 1.19
CA ILE A 16 -7.86 1.89 2.61
C ILE A 16 -9.07 1.33 3.37
N ARG A 17 -10.25 1.36 2.74
CA ARG A 17 -11.53 0.88 3.28
C ARG A 17 -12.27 0.00 2.27
N ILE A 18 -12.93 -1.02 2.78
CA ILE A 18 -13.73 -1.96 1.99
C ILE A 18 -15.00 -1.32 1.39
N ASP A 19 -15.53 -0.27 2.02
CA ASP A 19 -16.74 0.44 1.62
C ASP A 19 -16.44 1.77 0.91
N GLY A 20 -15.17 2.11 0.74
CA GLY A 20 -14.73 3.42 0.25
C GLY A 20 -14.74 3.59 -1.27
N GLY A 21 -15.13 2.57 -2.04
CA GLY A 21 -15.14 2.61 -3.51
C GLY A 21 -13.74 2.59 -4.15
N ASN A 22 -13.68 3.01 -5.42
CA ASN A 22 -12.49 2.89 -6.29
C ASN A 22 -11.84 4.24 -6.65
N ASP A 23 -12.11 5.25 -5.84
CA ASP A 23 -11.57 6.59 -6.02
C ASP A 23 -10.19 6.75 -5.37
N LEU A 24 -9.48 7.80 -5.78
CA LEU A 24 -8.12 8.09 -5.33
C LEU A 24 -8.03 8.29 -3.81
N ASP A 25 -9.08 8.81 -3.18
CA ASP A 25 -9.16 9.00 -1.72
C ASP A 25 -9.16 7.69 -0.93
N ASN A 26 -9.60 6.59 -1.56
CA ASN A 26 -9.55 5.26 -0.97
C ASN A 26 -8.31 4.46 -1.41
N ALA A 27 -7.42 5.05 -2.22
CA ALA A 27 -6.21 4.40 -2.69
C ALA A 27 -5.01 4.75 -1.79
N MET A 28 -4.27 3.73 -1.37
CA MET A 28 -2.99 3.86 -0.66
C MET A 28 -1.91 3.04 -1.36
N VAL A 29 -0.77 3.65 -1.63
CA VAL A 29 0.37 2.99 -2.26
C VAL A 29 1.20 2.27 -1.22
N LEU A 30 1.30 0.95 -1.32
CA LEU A 30 2.10 0.11 -0.44
C LEU A 30 3.16 -0.64 -1.26
N CYS A 31 4.36 -0.83 -0.71
CA CYS A 31 5.25 -1.85 -1.29
C CYS A 31 4.75 -3.25 -0.91
N HIS A 32 5.14 -4.27 -1.66
CA HIS A 32 4.74 -5.66 -1.42
C HIS A 32 4.85 -6.06 0.06
N ARG A 33 6.00 -5.79 0.73
CA ARG A 33 6.20 -6.09 2.16
C ARG A 33 5.17 -5.42 3.09
N CYS A 34 4.74 -4.21 2.77
CA CYS A 34 3.70 -3.53 3.55
C CYS A 34 2.31 -4.05 3.22
N HIS A 35 2.09 -4.35 1.94
CA HIS A 35 0.81 -4.83 1.46
C HIS A 35 0.48 -6.19 2.09
N VAL A 36 1.45 -7.10 2.18
CA VAL A 36 1.27 -8.39 2.86
C VAL A 36 1.04 -8.29 4.38
N ASN A 37 1.36 -7.14 4.99
CA ASN A 37 1.11 -6.85 6.41
C ASN A 37 -0.20 -6.08 6.64
N THR A 38 -1.06 -6.00 5.63
CA THR A 38 -2.44 -5.55 5.80
C THR A 38 -3.30 -6.73 6.26
N ASP A 39 -4.27 -6.47 7.14
CA ASP A 39 -5.11 -7.52 7.72
C ASP A 39 -5.97 -8.24 6.66
N SER A 40 -6.23 -7.59 5.53
CA SER A 40 -7.01 -8.14 4.41
C SER A 40 -6.16 -8.90 3.38
N TYR A 41 -4.84 -8.96 3.51
CA TYR A 41 -4.00 -9.58 2.48
C TYR A 41 -4.20 -11.10 2.44
N GLY A 42 -4.58 -11.60 1.26
CA GLY A 42 -4.76 -13.04 1.04
C GLY A 42 -6.00 -13.64 1.73
N ASP A 43 -6.84 -12.82 2.36
CA ASP A 43 -8.10 -13.27 2.95
C ASP A 43 -9.16 -13.45 1.85
N SER A 44 -9.48 -14.71 1.55
CA SER A 44 -10.49 -15.09 0.56
C SER A 44 -11.92 -14.76 0.98
N ASN A 45 -12.16 -14.47 2.27
CA ASN A 45 -13.45 -14.01 2.77
C ASN A 45 -13.58 -12.48 2.73
N HIS A 46 -12.48 -11.77 2.42
CA HIS A 46 -12.49 -10.32 2.33
C HIS A 46 -13.11 -9.86 1.01
N LYS A 47 -14.27 -9.19 1.09
CA LYS A 47 -14.94 -8.61 -0.08
C LYS A 47 -14.27 -7.28 -0.48
N SER A 48 -13.07 -7.34 -1.04
CA SER A 48 -12.44 -6.15 -1.58
C SER A 48 -13.35 -5.48 -2.62
N PRO A 49 -13.33 -4.13 -2.73
CA PRO A 49 -13.95 -3.45 -3.84
C PRO A 49 -13.43 -3.99 -5.19
N PRO A 50 -14.12 -3.70 -6.30
CA PRO A 50 -13.58 -4.00 -7.62
C PRO A 50 -12.18 -3.41 -7.80
N ALA A 51 -11.36 -3.99 -8.66
CA ALA A 51 -10.00 -3.48 -8.88
C ALA A 51 -10.00 -2.00 -9.30
N PHE A 52 -9.00 -1.25 -8.84
CA PHE A 52 -8.78 0.12 -9.31
C PHE A 52 -8.56 0.15 -10.82
N SER A 53 -9.11 1.19 -11.47
CA SER A 53 -8.78 1.49 -12.86
C SER A 53 -7.30 1.80 -13.00
N GLU A 54 -6.73 1.58 -14.19
CA GLU A 54 -5.32 1.87 -14.44
C GLU A 54 -5.00 3.36 -14.23
N THR A 55 -5.93 4.24 -14.60
CA THR A 55 -5.84 5.68 -14.34
C THR A 55 -5.75 5.98 -12.84
N THR A 56 -6.59 5.36 -12.01
CA THR A 56 -6.54 5.54 -10.55
C THR A 56 -5.20 5.08 -9.99
N LYS A 57 -4.66 3.95 -10.48
CA LYS A 57 -3.35 3.46 -10.03
C LYS A 57 -2.22 4.42 -10.36
N ILE A 58 -2.19 4.94 -11.59
CA ILE A 58 -1.18 5.92 -12.03
C ILE A 58 -1.26 7.19 -11.18
N LEU A 59 -2.48 7.71 -10.95
CA LEU A 59 -2.68 8.90 -10.11
C LEU A 59 -2.28 8.65 -8.64
N ALA A 60 -2.58 7.48 -8.09
CA ALA A 60 -2.16 7.10 -6.74
C ALA A 60 -0.64 7.03 -6.62
N LEU A 61 0.04 6.41 -7.58
CA LEU A 61 1.51 6.35 -7.63
C LEU A 61 2.14 7.75 -7.74
N ALA A 62 1.58 8.61 -8.60
CA ALA A 62 2.03 9.99 -8.74
C ALA A 62 1.83 10.79 -7.43
N ARG A 63 0.64 10.71 -6.81
CA ARG A 63 0.34 11.34 -5.51
C ARG A 63 1.30 10.88 -4.42
N ALA A 64 1.61 9.59 -4.40
CA ALA A 64 2.50 9.00 -3.43
C ALA A 64 3.99 9.32 -3.68
N GLY A 65 4.33 9.94 -4.81
CA GLY A 65 5.70 10.23 -5.23
C GLY A 65 6.50 8.97 -5.56
N ASN A 66 5.84 7.95 -6.15
CA ASN A 66 6.43 6.63 -6.42
C ASN A 66 7.12 6.00 -5.20
N ARG A 67 6.49 6.13 -4.03
CA ARG A 67 7.02 5.66 -2.75
C ARG A 67 5.91 5.12 -1.86
N CYS A 68 6.21 4.07 -1.12
CA CYS A 68 5.29 3.49 -0.14
C CYS A 68 4.76 4.52 0.88
N GLU A 69 3.47 4.43 1.19
CA GLU A 69 2.73 5.28 2.12
C GLU A 69 2.58 4.66 3.51
N CYS A 70 3.02 3.39 3.73
CA CYS A 70 3.05 2.76 5.06
C CYS A 70 3.83 3.63 6.04
N THR A 71 3.20 4.00 7.16
CA THR A 71 3.83 4.68 8.30
C THR A 71 4.05 3.76 9.49
N LYS A 72 3.60 2.50 9.41
CA LYS A 72 3.85 1.48 10.44
C LYS A 72 5.34 1.12 10.42
N GLY A 73 6.08 1.44 11.48
CA GLY A 73 7.52 1.16 11.53
C GLY A 73 7.90 -0.32 11.42
N THR A 74 6.98 -1.23 11.78
CA THR A 74 7.20 -2.68 11.76
C THR A 74 7.16 -3.30 10.36
N CYS A 75 6.43 -2.69 9.41
CA CYS A 75 6.27 -3.21 8.03
C CYS A 75 7.51 -2.90 7.17
N CYS A 76 8.17 -1.77 7.45
CA CYS A 76 9.25 -1.22 6.64
C CYS A 76 10.56 -1.20 7.38
N ASN A 77 11.34 -2.27 7.23
CA ASN A 77 12.77 -2.18 7.48
C ASN A 77 13.37 -1.31 6.38
N THR A 78 13.58 -0.05 6.73
CA THR A 78 14.55 0.86 6.12
C THR A 78 15.78 0.05 5.70
N GLY A 79 16.18 0.16 4.43
CA GLY A 79 17.28 -0.62 3.89
C GLY A 79 18.50 -0.60 4.82
N GLY A 80 18.95 -1.80 5.23
CA GLY A 80 20.16 -1.97 6.02
C GLY A 80 20.03 -2.98 7.17
N LEU A 81 20.25 -4.26 6.83
CA LEU A 81 20.74 -5.35 7.70
C LEU A 81 19.89 -5.87 8.86
N LEU A 82 20.05 -7.19 9.07
CA LEU A 82 19.67 -8.04 10.21
C LEU A 82 18.24 -8.63 10.23
N TRP A 83 18.08 -9.73 9.50
CA TRP A 83 17.51 -10.94 10.10
C TRP A 83 18.54 -12.07 9.95
N ARG A 84 19.16 -12.42 11.09
CA ARG A 84 19.79 -13.72 11.40
C ARG A 84 18.89 -14.37 12.44
#